data_AF-A0A2M7CXY2-F1
#
_entry.id   AF-A0A2M7CXY2-F1
#
_cell.length_a   1.000
_cell.length_b   1.000
_cell.length_c   1.000
_cell.angle_alpha   90.00
_cell.angle_beta   90.00
_cell.angle_gamma   90.00
#
_symmetry.space_group_name_H-M   'P 1'
#
loop_
_entity.id
_entity.type
_entity.pdbx_description
1 polymer ?
#
loop_
_entity_poly.entity_id
_entity_poly.type
_entity_poly.pdbx_seq_one_letter_code
_entity_poly.pdbx_strand_id
1 'polypeptide(L)' 'MSAVLNTVEDTHIPVLRDAVIAALAIQPSGRYLDGTFGRGGHAREILQRLASTGHLLVMDKDPAAIAVAKAMFADDARVR' A
#
# COMPACT_ATOMS: atom_id res chain seq x y z
N MET A 1 38.77 -10.61 4.85
CA MET A 1 38.13 -10.90 3.54
C MET A 1 36.63 -10.85 3.76
N SER A 2 36.03 -9.71 3.41
CA SER A 2 34.61 -9.41 3.62
C SER A 2 33.82 -9.95 2.43
N ALA A 3 32.81 -10.77 2.70
CA ALA A 3 31.73 -11.02 1.75
C ALA A 3 30.47 -10.45 2.40
N VAL A 4 30.18 -9.18 2.11
CA VAL A 4 28.88 -8.58 2.39
C VAL A 4 27.90 -9.28 1.44
N LEU A 5 27.09 -10.18 1.99
CA LEU A 5 25.96 -10.76 1.28
C LEU A 5 24.97 -9.62 1.03
N ASN A 6 25.01 -9.07 -0.17
CA ASN A 6 24.02 -8.12 -0.63
C ASN A 6 22.74 -8.91 -0.93
N THR A 7 21.95 -9.19 0.10
CA THR A 7 20.58 -9.69 -0.07
C THR A 7 19.81 -8.55 -0.73
N VAL A 8 19.70 -8.58 -2.04
CA VAL A 8 18.65 -7.82 -2.72
C VAL A 8 17.36 -8.46 -2.21
N GLU A 9 16.76 -7.87 -1.16
CA GLU A 9 15.36 -8.12 -0.88
C GLU A 9 14.64 -7.85 -2.19
N ASP A 10 13.86 -8.83 -2.64
CA ASP A 10 13.04 -8.71 -3.85
C ASP A 10 11.87 -7.76 -3.50
N THR A 11 12.20 -6.49 -3.26
CA THR A 11 11.28 -5.45 -2.83
C THR A 11 10.46 -5.10 -4.04
N HIS A 12 9.26 -5.68 -4.15
CA HIS A 12 8.31 -5.31 -5.18
C HIS A 12 7.98 -3.81 -5.07
N ILE A 13 8.56 -3.01 -5.96
CA ILE A 13 8.31 -1.58 -6.04
C ILE A 13 7.10 -1.35 -6.97
N PRO A 14 6.04 -0.67 -6.52
CA PRO A 14 4.91 -0.36 -7.37
C PRO A 14 5.32 0.53 -8.55
N VAL A 15 4.79 0.21 -9.74
CA VAL A 15 5.01 0.99 -10.95
C VAL A 15 4.51 2.43 -10.76
N LEU A 16 5.30 3.41 -11.19
CA LEU A 16 5.01 4.84 -11.06
C LEU A 16 4.67 5.30 -9.63
N ARG A 17 5.18 4.61 -8.60
CA ARG A 17 4.91 4.91 -7.19
C ARG A 17 4.94 6.41 -6.88
N ASP A 18 6.08 7.06 -7.12
CA ASP A 18 6.28 8.45 -6.68
C ASP A 18 5.38 9.42 -7.46
N ALA A 19 5.16 9.16 -8.75
CA ALA A 19 4.28 9.97 -9.58
C ALA A 19 2.81 9.85 -9.15
N VAL A 20 2.34 8.63 -8.84
CA VAL A 20 0.98 8.40 -8.33
C VAL A 20 0.78 9.11 -7.00
N ILE A 21 1.73 8.98 -6.08
CA ILE A 21 1.64 9.59 -4.75
C ILE A 21 1.67 11.11 -4.83
N ALA A 22 2.51 11.69 -5.69
CA ALA A 22 2.52 13.13 -5.92
C ALA A 22 1.20 13.61 -6.53
N ALA A 23 0.67 12.90 -7.52
CA ALA A 23 -0.58 13.27 -8.20
C ALA A 23 -1.81 13.15 -7.30
N LEU A 24 -1.86 12.15 -6.40
CA LEU A 24 -2.96 11.98 -5.45
C LEU A 24 -3.05 13.10 -4.41
N ALA A 25 -1.98 13.89 -4.24
CA ALA A 25 -1.91 15.02 -3.30
C ALA A 25 -2.54 14.69 -1.94
N ILE A 26 -2.07 13.57 -1.35
CA ILE A 26 -2.76 12.90 -0.24
C ILE A 26 -2.98 13.86 0.94
N GLN A 27 -4.23 13.99 1.35
CA GLN A 27 -4.64 14.73 2.53
C GLN A 27 -4.67 13.76 3.73
N PRO A 28 -4.05 14.11 4.88
CA PRO A 28 -3.95 13.18 6.01
C PRO A 28 -5.30 12.63 6.52
N SER A 29 -6.36 13.43 6.48
CA SER A 29 -7.73 13.04 6.86
C SER A 29 -8.59 12.61 5.68
N GLY A 30 -8.00 12.44 4.49
CA GLY A 30 -8.70 12.13 3.25
C GLY A 30 -9.25 10.71 3.20
N ARG A 31 -10.07 10.45 2.17
CA ARG A 31 -10.66 9.14 1.88
C ARG A 31 -10.25 8.74 0.47
N TYR A 32 -9.61 7.58 0.35
CA TYR A 32 -9.04 7.09 -0.90
C TYR A 32 -9.58 5.70 -1.25
N LEU A 33 -9.49 5.36 -2.53
CA LEU A 33 -9.80 4.04 -3.06
C LEU A 33 -8.59 3.53 -3.83
N ASP A 34 -8.05 2.38 -3.42
CA ASP A 34 -7.17 1.56 -4.27
C ASP A 34 -8.04 0.50 -4.95
N GLY A 35 -8.38 0.72 -6.21
CA GLY A 35 -9.26 -0.16 -6.99
C GLY A 35 -8.58 -1.39 -7.57
N THR A 36 -7.26 -1.50 -7.42
CA THR A 36 -6.43 -2.54 -8.04
C THR A 36 -5.35 -2.99 -7.06
N PHE A 37 -5.77 -3.35 -5.83
CA PHE A 37 -4.89 -3.58 -4.70
C PHE A 37 -3.67 -4.47 -5.04
N GLY A 38 -3.88 -5.57 -5.77
CA GLY A 38 -2.83 -6.49 -6.19
C GLY A 38 -2.06 -7.07 -5.01
N ARG A 39 -0.91 -6.46 -4.66
CA ARG A 39 -0.04 -6.83 -3.52
C ARG A 39 0.19 -5.67 -2.53
N GLY A 40 -0.61 -4.61 -2.64
CA GLY A 40 -0.68 -3.49 -1.71
C GLY A 40 0.48 -2.50 -1.79
N GLY A 41 1.16 -2.41 -2.94
CA GLY A 41 2.27 -1.47 -3.12
C GLY A 41 1.81 -0.01 -2.91
N HIS A 42 0.87 0.45 -3.73
CA HIS A 42 0.32 1.81 -3.62
C HIS A 42 -0.52 2.00 -2.36
N ALA A 43 -1.34 1.01 -1.97
CA ALA A 43 -2.10 1.06 -0.71
C ALA A 43 -1.23 1.38 0.52
N ARG A 44 -0.05 0.74 0.67
CA ARG A 44 0.87 1.02 1.78
C ARG A 44 1.39 2.46 1.75
N GLU A 45 1.78 2.94 0.58
CA GLU A 45 2.27 4.32 0.41
C GLU A 45 1.18 5.35 0.72
N ILE A 46 -0.08 5.07 0.36
CA ILE A 46 -1.21 5.91 0.74
C ILE A 46 -1.38 5.90 2.26
N LEU A 47 -1.44 4.72 2.89
CA LEU A 47 -1.63 4.58 4.34
C LEU A 47 -0.54 5.23 5.18
N GLN A 48 0.72 5.22 4.72
CA GLN A 48 1.82 5.90 5.40
C GLN A 48 1.63 7.42 5.49
N ARG A 49 0.80 8.01 4.61
CA ARG A 49 0.53 9.45 4.55
C ARG A 49 -0.81 9.83 5.17
N LEU A 50 -1.65 8.86 5.50
CA LEU A 50 -2.90 9.09 6.22
C LEU A 50 -2.66 9.23 7.72
N ALA A 51 -3.35 10.18 8.35
CA ALA A 51 -3.49 10.22 9.80
C ALA A 51 -4.50 9.16 10.27
N SER A 52 -4.69 9.03 11.58
CA SER A 52 -5.70 8.13 12.18
C SER A 52 -7.13 8.43 11.75
N THR A 53 -7.41 9.64 11.26
CA THR A 53 -8.72 10.07 10.74
C THR A 53 -8.90 9.84 9.24
N GLY A 54 -7.82 9.51 8.53
CA GLY A 54 -7.84 9.16 7.11
C GLY A 54 -8.34 7.74 6.90
N HIS A 55 -8.84 7.46 5.69
CA HIS A 55 -9.38 6.15 5.34
C HIS A 55 -8.93 5.70 3.94
N LEU A 56 -8.69 4.40 3.79
CA LEU A 56 -8.42 3.75 2.52
C LEU A 56 -9.38 2.57 2.34
N LEU A 57 -10.15 2.57 1.25
CA LEU A 57 -10.87 1.39 0.77
C LEU A 57 -9.98 0.66 -0.23
N VAL A 58 -9.79 -0.66 -0.05
CA VAL A 58 -9.03 -1.48 -1.00
C VAL A 58 -9.96 -2.46 -1.72
N MET A 59 -9.77 -2.61 -3.03
CA MET A 59 -10.54 -3.53 -3.87
C MET A 59 -9.63 -4.25 -4.85
N ASP A 60 -10.00 -5.47 -5.20
CA ASP A 60 -9.45 -6.23 -6.32
C ASP A 60 -10.48 -7.25 -6.78
N LYS A 61 -10.42 -7.67 -8.04
CA LYS A 61 -11.25 -8.78 -8.51
C LYS A 61 -10.69 -10.13 -8.05
N ASP A 62 -9.38 -10.21 -7.80
CA ASP A 62 -8.68 -11.43 -7.43
C ASP A 62 -8.93 -11.74 -5.93
N PRO A 63 -9.63 -12.84 -5.60
CA PRO A 63 -9.84 -13.24 -4.21
C PRO A 63 -8.54 -13.47 -3.44
N ALA A 64 -7.44 -13.85 -4.12
CA ALA A 64 -6.14 -13.99 -3.48
C ALA A 64 -5.57 -12.63 -3.05
N ALA A 65 -5.75 -11.57 -3.87
CA ALA A 65 -5.40 -10.21 -3.49
C ALA A 65 -6.23 -9.73 -2.29
N ILE A 66 -7.53 -10.06 -2.25
CA ILE A 66 -8.38 -9.76 -1.09
C ILE A 66 -7.92 -10.49 0.18
N ALA A 67 -7.51 -11.76 0.08
CA ALA A 67 -6.96 -12.50 1.21
C ALA A 67 -5.66 -11.86 1.73
N VAL A 68 -4.80 -11.41 0.84
CA VAL A 68 -3.56 -10.67 1.18
C VAL A 68 -3.91 -9.34 1.86
N ALA A 69 -4.86 -8.56 1.34
CA ALA A 69 -5.29 -7.31 1.97
C ALA A 69 -5.79 -7.52 3.40
N LYS A 70 -6.65 -8.52 3.61
CA LYS A 70 -7.16 -8.89 4.93
C LYS A 70 -6.04 -9.27 5.90
N ALA A 71 -5.06 -10.06 5.45
CA ALA A 71 -3.94 -10.45 6.30
C ALA A 71 -3.01 -9.27 6.62
N MET A 72 -2.75 -8.40 5.65
CA MET A 72 -1.82 -7.28 5.81
C MET A 72 -2.35 -6.14 6.66
N PHE A 73 -3.65 -5.88 6.59
CA PHE A 73 -4.28 -4.70 7.21
C PHE A 73 -5.34 -5.07 8.26
N ALA A 74 -5.32 -6.31 8.77
CA ALA A 74 -6.29 -6.81 9.74
C ALA A 74 -6.51 -5.85 10.94
N ASP A 75 -5.43 -5.23 11.41
CA ASP A 75 -5.41 -4.40 12.61
C ASP A 75 -5.37 -2.90 12.32
N ASP A 76 -5.42 -2.48 11.05
CA ASP A 76 -5.43 -1.05 10.69
C ASP A 76 -6.87 -0.56 10.51
N ALA A 77 -7.39 0.13 11.54
CA ALA A 77 -8.76 0.65 11.56
C ALA A 77 -9.07 1.66 10.43
N ARG A 78 -8.05 2.17 9.72
CA ARG A 78 -8.22 3.08 8.59
C ARG A 78 -8.58 2.34 7.30
N VAL A 79 -8.35 1.03 7.23
CA VAL A 79 -8.55 0.22 6.02
C VAL A 79 -9.93 -0.44 6.03
N ARG A 80 -10.59 -0.43 4.88
CA ARG A 80 -11.83 -1.19 4.64
C ARG A 80 -11.72 -2.03 3.39
#